data_AF-A0A8W8II38-F1
#
_entry.id   AF-A0A8W8II38-F1
#
_cell.length_a   1.000
_cell.length_b   1.000
_cell.length_c   1.000
_cell.angle_alpha   90.00
_cell.angle_beta   90.00
_cell.angle_gamma   90.00
#
_symmetry.space_group_name_H-M   'P 1'
#
loop_
_entity.id
_entity.type
_entity.pdbx_description
1 polymer ?
#
loop_
_entity_poly.entity_id
_entity_poly.type
_entity_poly.pdbx_seq_one_letter_code
_entity_poly.pdbx_strand_id
1 'polypeptide(L)'
;NLKAQVEEMKSMLKVSFDLQLDIQRAIRQEVAAAMSEKSDGTRETATSRQSRPVNDSHCLICLDKFSDSVLYQCGHMCVCYGCGRQLMSRNSNCPVCRAPIKDIIRTYRCNFD
;
A
#
# COMPACT_ATOMS: atom_id res chain seq x y z
N ASN A 1 43.96 10.06 27.77
CA ASN A 1 43.94 8.75 28.46
C ASN A 1 42.99 7.84 27.71
N LEU A 2 43.51 6.93 26.88
CA LEU A 2 42.74 6.09 25.95
C LEU A 2 41.65 5.26 26.65
N LYS A 3 41.90 4.85 27.90
CA LYS A 3 40.92 4.10 28.71
C LYS A 3 39.66 4.91 28.97
N ALA A 4 39.78 6.21 29.26
CA ALA A 4 38.63 7.08 29.51
C ALA A 4 37.76 7.26 28.26
N GLN A 5 38.39 7.42 27.08
CA GLN A 5 37.68 7.53 25.81
C GLN A 5 36.96 6.24 25.41
N VAL A 6 37.56 5.08 25.71
CA VAL A 6 36.91 3.77 25.47
C VAL A 6 35.71 3.57 26.39
N GLU A 7 35.78 3.99 27.65
CA GLU A 7 34.63 3.92 28.57
C GLU A 7 33.49 4.88 28.16
N GLU A 8 33.82 6.06 27.66
CA GLU A 8 32.82 6.99 27.11
C GLU A 8 32.10 6.40 25.89
N MET A 9 32.84 5.78 24.97
CA MET A 9 32.26 5.10 23.81
C MET A 9 31.37 3.92 24.20
N LYS A 10 31.77 3.14 25.22
CA LYS A 10 30.93 2.07 25.78
C LYS A 10 29.64 2.61 26.39
N SER A 11 29.72 3.73 27.11
CA SER A 11 28.55 4.40 27.68
C SER A 11 27.57 4.84 26.59
N MET A 12 28.08 5.47 25.52
CA MET A 12 27.27 5.89 24.38
C MET A 12 26.60 4.71 23.65
N LEU A 13 27.34 3.61 23.45
CA LEU A 13 26.79 2.39 22.87
C LEU A 13 25.68 1.81 23.74
N LYS A 14 25.87 1.76 25.06
CA LYS A 14 24.86 1.27 26.00
C LYS A 14 23.56 2.07 25.90
N VAL A 15 23.63 3.40 25.92
CA VAL A 15 22.44 4.26 25.76
C VAL A 15 21.76 4.03 24.41
N SER A 16 22.54 3.83 23.35
CA SER A 16 22.00 3.55 22.01
C SER A 16 21.28 2.19 21.95
N PHE A 17 21.84 1.17 22.60
CA PHE A 17 21.21 -0.15 22.69
C PHE A 17 19.96 -0.14 23.56
N ASP A 18 19.97 0.58 24.69
CA ASP A 18 18.80 0.72 25.56
C ASP A 18 17.64 1.39 24.81
N LEU A 19 17.93 2.46 24.06
CA LEU A 19 16.93 3.12 23.21
C LEU A 19 16.42 2.19 22.10
N GLN A 20 17.30 1.42 21.46
CA GLN A 20 16.89 0.43 20.45
C GLN A 20 15.99 -0.66 21.04
N LEU A 21 16.27 -1.12 22.26
CA LEU A 21 15.44 -2.09 22.96
C LEU A 21 14.07 -1.51 23.30
N ASP A 22 13.99 -0.26 23.71
CA ASP A 22 12.72 0.40 24.02
C ASP A 22 11.86 0.61 22.77
N ILE A 23 12.47 1.01 21.64
CA ILE A 23 11.78 1.06 20.34
C ILE A 23 11.25 -0.33 19.95
N GLN A 24 12.07 -1.38 20.09
CA GLN A 24 11.64 -2.74 19.78
C GLN A 24 10.51 -3.23 20.70
N ARG A 25 10.51 -2.85 21.98
CA ARG A 25 9.43 -3.16 22.93
C ARG A 25 8.14 -2.44 22.57
N ALA A 26 8.21 -1.15 22.23
CA ALA A 26 7.06 -0.37 21.79
C ALA A 26 6.41 -0.98 20.54
N ILE A 27 7.22 -1.33 19.53
CA ILE A 27 6.73 -2.01 18.32
C ILE A 27 6.06 -3.34 18.67
N ARG A 28 6.66 -4.16 19.55
CA ARG A 28 6.04 -5.43 19.98
C ARG A 28 4.71 -5.23 20.68
N GLN A 29 4.58 -4.20 21.51
CA GLN A 29 3.33 -3.87 22.20
C GLN A 29 2.25 -3.43 21.21
N GLU A 30 2.58 -2.57 20.25
CA GLU A 30 1.66 -2.14 19.19
C GLU A 30 1.20 -3.33 18.32
N VAL A 31 2.13 -4.20 17.93
CA VAL A 31 1.82 -5.41 17.15
C VAL A 31 0.95 -6.38 17.94
N ALA A 32 1.24 -6.62 19.23
CA ALA A 32 0.44 -7.50 20.07
C ALA A 32 -0.96 -6.95 20.31
N ALA A 33 -1.10 -5.64 20.54
CA ALA A 33 -2.40 -4.97 20.65
C ALA A 33 -3.21 -5.11 19.36
N ALA A 34 -2.59 -4.86 18.20
CA ALA A 34 -3.23 -5.03 16.89
C ALA A 34 -3.64 -6.49 16.59
N MET A 35 -2.96 -7.47 17.17
CA MET A 35 -3.27 -8.89 17.01
C MET A 35 -4.37 -9.38 17.97
N SER A 36 -4.59 -8.70 19.10
CA SER A 36 -5.58 -9.09 20.11
C SER A 36 -7.01 -8.57 19.84
N GLU A 37 -7.19 -7.64 18.90
CA GLU A 37 -8.52 -7.10 18.54
C GLU A 37 -9.38 -8.02 17.66
N LYS A 38 -8.91 -9.22 17.31
CA LYS A 38 -9.69 -10.22 16.54
C LYS A 38 -10.32 -11.28 17.43
N SER A 39 -11.22 -10.84 18.31
CA SER A 39 -12.16 -11.75 18.96
C SER A 39 -13.45 -11.03 19.38
N ASP A 40 -14.17 -10.42 18.43
CA ASP A 40 -15.63 -10.49 18.42
C ASP A 40 -16.19 -10.14 17.03
N GLY A 41 -17.34 -10.72 16.70
CA GLY A 41 -17.90 -10.79 15.36
C GLY A 41 -18.36 -9.48 14.73
N THR A 42 -18.38 -9.49 13.39
CA THR A 42 -19.24 -8.68 12.49
C THR A 42 -19.29 -7.15 12.67
N ARG A 43 -18.57 -6.43 11.80
CA ARG A 43 -19.14 -5.50 10.79
C ARG A 43 -18.04 -4.80 9.99
N GLU A 44 -18.23 -4.81 8.67
CA GLU A 44 -17.40 -4.14 7.68
C GLU A 44 -17.45 -2.61 7.87
N THR A 45 -16.29 -1.96 7.97
CA THR A 45 -15.98 -0.68 7.29
C THR A 45 -14.47 -0.38 7.36
N ALA A 46 -13.85 -0.36 6.18
CA ALA A 46 -12.67 0.41 5.75
C ALA A 46 -11.57 0.78 6.77
N THR A 47 -10.38 0.17 6.62
CA THR A 47 -9.13 0.79 6.13
C THR A 47 -7.89 -0.02 6.53
N SER A 48 -7.86 -1.31 6.20
CA SER A 48 -6.57 -2.01 6.16
C SER A 48 -5.89 -1.64 4.84
N ARG A 49 -4.80 -0.84 4.90
CA ARG A 49 -3.85 -0.64 3.80
C ARG A 49 -3.06 -1.93 3.52
N GLN A 50 -3.73 -3.06 3.42
CA GLN A 50 -3.19 -4.19 2.70
C GLN A 50 -3.07 -3.72 1.27
N SER A 51 -1.83 -3.50 0.82
CA SER A 51 -1.50 -3.46 -0.60
C SER A 51 -1.88 -4.82 -1.18
N ARG A 52 -3.17 -5.00 -1.49
CA ARG A 52 -3.63 -6.09 -2.34
C ARG A 52 -2.82 -5.98 -3.62
N PRO A 53 -2.26 -7.09 -4.15
CA PRO A 53 -1.66 -7.05 -5.47
C PRO A 53 -2.68 -6.41 -6.42
N VAL A 54 -2.27 -5.32 -7.10
CA VAL A 54 -3.09 -4.53 -8.06
C VAL A 54 -3.75 -5.42 -9.11
N ASN A 55 -3.15 -6.59 -9.29
CA ASN A 55 -3.38 -7.66 -10.21
C ASN A 55 -4.84 -8.15 -10.22
N ASP A 56 -5.57 -8.21 -9.10
CA ASP A 56 -6.95 -8.77 -9.12
C ASP A 56 -8.01 -7.78 -8.61
N SER A 57 -7.77 -6.49 -8.82
CA SER A 57 -8.74 -5.47 -8.45
C SER A 57 -9.89 -5.38 -9.45
N HIS A 58 -11.13 -5.46 -8.96
CA HIS A 58 -12.31 -5.11 -9.75
C HIS A 58 -12.25 -3.65 -10.21
N CYS A 59 -12.84 -3.37 -11.37
CA CYS A 59 -12.98 -2.04 -11.91
C CYS A 59 -13.71 -1.13 -10.91
N LEU A 60 -13.10 -0.01 -10.53
CA LEU A 60 -13.69 0.93 -9.56
C LEU A 60 -14.99 1.59 -10.02
N ILE A 61 -15.32 1.51 -11.31
CA ILE A 61 -16.50 2.15 -11.88
C ILE A 61 -17.70 1.20 -11.92
N CYS A 62 -17.52 -0.01 -12.44
CA CYS A 62 -18.63 -0.96 -12.60
C CYS A 62 -18.66 -2.05 -11.54
N LEU A 63 -17.56 -2.30 -10.83
CA LEU A 63 -17.38 -3.36 -9.82
C LEU A 63 -17.66 -4.80 -10.31
N ASP A 64 -17.99 -4.96 -11.59
CA ASP A 64 -18.38 -6.21 -12.23
C ASP A 64 -17.16 -6.91 -12.85
N LYS A 65 -16.45 -6.21 -13.74
CA LYS A 65 -15.25 -6.74 -14.41
C LYS A 65 -13.97 -6.43 -13.65
N PHE A 66 -12.95 -7.27 -13.81
CA PHE A 66 -11.59 -6.97 -13.38
C PHE A 66 -11.01 -5.77 -14.14
N SER A 67 -10.09 -5.06 -13.49
CA SER A 67 -9.29 -4.03 -14.13
C SER A 67 -8.33 -4.70 -15.13
N ASP A 68 -8.49 -4.36 -16.42
CA ASP A 68 -7.72 -4.90 -17.54
C ASP A 68 -7.17 -3.76 -18.43
N SER A 69 -7.12 -2.53 -17.90
CA SER A 69 -6.63 -1.38 -18.64
C SER A 69 -5.83 -0.39 -17.80
N VAL A 70 -4.79 0.17 -18.41
CA VAL A 70 -3.90 1.18 -17.83
C VAL A 70 -4.27 2.55 -18.41
N LEU A 71 -4.38 3.54 -17.53
CA LEU A 71 -4.58 4.94 -17.93
C LEU A 71 -3.24 5.58 -18.32
N TYR A 72 -3.08 5.95 -19.60
CA TYR A 72 -1.83 6.49 -20.13
C TYR A 72 -1.50 7.86 -19.50
N GLN A 73 -0.20 8.10 -19.25
CA GLN A 73 0.43 9.16 -18.43
C GLN A 73 0.58 8.84 -16.93
N CYS A 74 -0.43 8.30 -16.25
CA CYS A 74 -0.33 8.04 -14.82
C CYS A 74 -0.11 6.57 -14.44
N GLY A 75 -0.32 5.63 -15.36
CA GLY A 75 -0.01 4.22 -15.16
C GLY A 75 -0.96 3.45 -14.24
N HIS A 76 -2.00 4.09 -13.69
CA HIS A 76 -2.93 3.42 -12.79
C HIS A 76 -3.82 2.42 -13.56
N MET A 77 -3.88 1.18 -13.07
CA MET A 77 -4.74 0.11 -13.56
C MET A 77 -5.90 -0.08 -12.57
N CYS A 78 -6.96 0.72 -12.72
CA CYS A 78 -8.06 0.78 -11.75
C CYS A 78 -9.46 0.63 -12.37
N VAL A 79 -9.53 0.46 -13.69
CA VAL A 79 -10.79 0.32 -14.42
C VAL A 79 -10.67 -0.77 -15.48
N CYS A 80 -11.80 -1.40 -15.81
CA CYS A 80 -11.88 -2.24 -17.00
C CYS A 80 -11.89 -1.38 -18.27
N TYR A 81 -11.51 -1.95 -19.40
CA TYR A 81 -11.31 -1.26 -20.66
C TYR A 81 -12.60 -0.54 -21.13
N GLY A 82 -13.76 -1.16 -20.94
CA GLY A 82 -15.05 -0.55 -21.27
C GLY A 82 -15.30 0.75 -20.49
N CYS A 83 -15.08 0.72 -19.17
CA CYS A 83 -15.20 1.90 -18.32
C CYS A 83 -14.10 2.92 -18.62
N GLY A 84 -12.88 2.49 -18.89
CA GLY A 84 -11.77 3.36 -19.30
C GLY A 84 -12.10 4.16 -20.57
N ARG A 85 -12.67 3.50 -21.58
CA ARG A 85 -13.12 4.16 -22.83
C ARG A 85 -14.21 5.20 -22.59
N GLN A 86 -15.15 4.93 -21.69
CA GLN A 86 -16.19 5.89 -21.31
C GLN A 86 -15.61 7.10 -20.55
N LEU A 87 -14.62 6.87 -19.67
CA LEU A 87 -13.93 7.97 -18.99
C LEU A 87 -13.19 8.87 -19.98
N MET A 88 -12.50 8.26 -20.95
CA MET A 88 -11.79 8.99 -22.00
C MET A 88 -12.76 9.79 -22.89
N SER A 89 -13.88 9.20 -23.32
CA SER A 89 -14.87 9.90 -24.16
C SER A 89 -15.56 11.06 -23.46
N ARG A 90 -15.60 11.05 -22.12
CA ARG A 90 -16.12 12.12 -21.28
C ARG A 90 -15.06 13.12 -20.84
N ASN A 91 -13.85 13.05 -21.39
CA ASN A 91 -12.69 13.87 -20.97
C ASN A 91 -12.46 13.86 -19.45
N SER A 92 -12.72 12.72 -18.81
CA SER A 92 -12.58 12.57 -17.36
C SER A 92 -11.13 12.31 -16.94
N ASN A 93 -10.86 12.45 -15.65
CA ASN A 93 -9.54 12.23 -15.06
C ASN A 93 -9.44 10.85 -14.41
N CYS A 94 -8.21 10.39 -14.15
CA CYS A 94 -7.95 9.16 -13.43
C CYS A 94 -8.68 9.15 -12.06
N PRO A 95 -9.46 8.10 -11.73
CA PRO A 95 -10.16 8.00 -10.44
C PRO A 95 -9.24 7.96 -9.22
N VAL A 96 -7.97 7.57 -9.40
CA VAL A 96 -7.00 7.40 -8.30
C VAL A 96 -6.21 8.69 -8.07
N CYS A 97 -5.58 9.23 -9.12
CA CYS A 97 -4.62 10.34 -8.99
C CYS A 97 -5.07 11.64 -9.67
N ARG A 98 -6.26 11.66 -10.29
CA ARG A 98 -6.81 12.82 -11.00
C ARG A 98 -5.97 13.34 -12.18
N ALA A 99 -4.95 12.60 -12.63
CA ALA A 99 -4.24 12.92 -13.86
C ALA A 99 -5.18 12.87 -15.08
N PRO A 100 -4.99 13.73 -16.10
CA PRO A 100 -5.78 13.69 -17.32
C PRO A 100 -5.55 12.38 -18.08
N ILE A 101 -6.63 11.77 -18.56
CA ILE A 101 -6.57 10.53 -19.34
C ILE A 101 -6.29 10.89 -20.81
N LYS A 102 -5.10 10.55 -21.30
CA LYS A 102 -4.71 10.79 -22.70
C LYS A 102 -4.99 9.61 -23.61
N ASP A 103 -4.90 8.39 -23.08
CA ASP A 103 -5.23 7.15 -23.78
C ASP A 103 -5.50 6.02 -22.79
N ILE A 104 -6.07 4.92 -23.27
CA ILE A 104 -6.40 3.71 -22.51
C ILE A 104 -5.73 2.50 -23.16
N ILE A 105 -4.78 1.88 -22.47
CA ILE A 105 -4.06 0.71 -22.97
C ILE A 105 -4.66 -0.54 -22.34
N ARG A 106 -5.18 -1.46 -23.15
CA ARG A 106 -5.63 -2.77 -22.64
C ARG A 106 -4.42 -3.64 -22.30
N THR A 107 -4.46 -4.27 -21.13
CA THR A 107 -3.41 -5.18 -20.67
C THR A 107 -3.89 -6.63 -20.77
N TYR A 108 -2.99 -7.50 -21.22
CA TYR A 108 -3.20 -8.95 -21.28
C TYR A 108 -2.14 -9.65 -20.46
N ARG A 109 -2.51 -10.72 -19.75
CA ARG A 109 -1.57 -11.53 -18.94
C ARG A 109 -1.25 -12.80 -19.70
N CYS A 110 0.03 -13.05 -19.94
CA CYS A 110 0.51 -14.25 -20.63
C CYS A 110 0.97 -15.37 -19.69
N ASN A 111 0.99 -15.14 -18.37
CA ASN A 111 1.30 -16.15 -17.37
C ASN A 111 0.01 -16.45 -16.57
N PHE A 112 -0.68 -17.50 -16.97
CA PHE A 112 -1.62 -18.22 -16.12
C PHE A 112 -0.91 -19.54 -15.77
N ASP A 113 -0.76 -19.83 -14.48
CA ASP A 113 -0.49 -21.21 -14.04
C ASP A 113 -1.68 -22.11 -14.41
#